data_AF-D6V6D1-F1
#
_entry.id   AF-D6V6D1-F1
#
_cell.length_a   1.000
_cell.length_b   1.000
_cell.length_c   1.000
_cell.angle_alpha   90.00
_cell.angle_beta   90.00
_cell.angle_gamma   90.00
#
_symmetry.space_group_name_H-M   'P 1'
#
loop_
_entity.id
_entity.type
_entity.pdbx_description
1 polymer ?
#
loop_
_entity_poly.entity_id
_entity_poly.type
_entity_poly.pdbx_seq_one_letter_code
_entity_poly.pdbx_strand_id
1 'polypeptide(L)'
;MRQLAPVFRVQPWSDALSAHALRACAIFTAALLLPGCILKQDLPDPAFDIPAAYQKDTTPLKQDAPPSLDWWRGFRSPELTVLMEETQRVNLDIAAATARILQADALARTAGAALLPTLDANASATRSKSSSGFLNNGTAAARGTINTYSTSLSASYEVDLWAKNRDALLAAEKTADANRFDRDTVALTSMVSVANAYFQVLAAQDRIATAQRNIASAQRIYDAIKTRVDAGTGSDLDLAQQESLLANQRAAVPPLRQTLTQNINILATLVARPPERVHIKGGSLARISAPRVTPGLPSELLIQRPDIRRQEAQLASATANVGSARAQFFPSIQLTGQGGYQSSALSALFMPQSAFFSLAAGLTQPIFDAGRIQANFDLTKAQQDELLQTYRKTVISAFSDVDTALDAIKQTTNRLRLQRIVVKSSRRAFELSEKQLQAGTADIVTVLNTQQTLFTAEDTLQQAQLAWLQAYVSLFSALGGGWEPKTVLTTTEPAHAL
;
A
#
# COMPACT_ATOMS: atom_id res chain seq x y z
N MET A 1 -62.37 88.40 25.00
CA MET A 1 -61.41 88.89 26.01
C MET A 1 -60.16 88.03 25.95
N ARG A 2 -58.99 88.67 25.69
CA ARG A 2 -57.58 88.27 25.90
C ARG A 2 -57.10 86.94 25.27
N GLN A 3 -56.44 86.97 24.11
CA GLN A 3 -54.99 87.20 23.88
C GLN A 3 -54.08 86.15 24.56
N LEU A 4 -53.36 85.36 23.75
CA LEU A 4 -51.90 85.45 23.51
C LEU A 4 -51.41 84.22 22.70
N ALA A 5 -50.81 84.48 21.53
CA ALA A 5 -49.79 83.59 20.92
C ALA A 5 -48.45 83.84 21.64
N PRO A 6 -47.36 83.01 21.55
CA PRO A 6 -46.72 82.67 20.27
C PRO A 6 -45.79 81.39 20.21
N VAL A 7 -45.16 81.23 19.04
CA VAL A 7 -43.87 80.57 18.70
C VAL A 7 -43.76 79.04 18.50
N PHE A 8 -43.42 78.69 17.26
CA PHE A 8 -42.86 77.41 16.78
C PHE A 8 -41.44 77.14 17.34
N ARG A 9 -41.16 75.89 17.74
CA ARG A 9 -39.79 75.35 17.76
C ARG A 9 -39.80 73.87 17.38
N VAL A 10 -39.28 73.58 16.19
CA VAL A 10 -38.98 72.21 15.73
C VAL A 10 -37.64 71.81 16.34
N GLN A 11 -37.61 70.65 17.01
CA GLN A 11 -36.42 70.10 17.66
C GLN A 11 -35.96 68.89 16.82
N PRO A 12 -34.76 68.89 16.23
CA PRO A 12 -34.30 67.76 15.44
C PRO A 12 -33.78 66.65 16.36
N TRP A 13 -34.35 65.45 16.23
CA TRP A 13 -33.77 64.20 16.72
C TRP A 13 -32.96 63.57 15.58
N SER A 14 -31.65 63.83 15.50
CA SER A 14 -30.82 63.20 14.46
C SER A 14 -29.39 62.84 14.86
N ASP A 15 -29.03 62.82 16.16
CA ASP A 15 -27.62 62.65 16.54
C ASP A 15 -27.27 61.31 17.22
N ALA A 16 -28.25 60.45 17.53
CA ALA A 16 -27.99 59.17 18.22
C ALA A 16 -27.71 57.98 17.28
N LEU A 17 -28.19 58.03 16.02
CA LEU A 17 -28.06 56.94 15.05
C LEU A 17 -26.70 56.93 14.32
N SER A 18 -26.01 58.06 14.25
CA SER A 18 -24.73 58.19 13.54
C SER A 18 -23.57 57.51 14.28
N ALA A 19 -23.56 57.54 15.62
CA ALA A 19 -22.47 56.97 16.42
C ALA A 19 -22.41 55.42 16.39
N HIS A 20 -23.55 54.75 16.29
CA HIS A 20 -23.63 53.28 16.22
C HIS A 20 -23.30 52.77 14.81
N ALA A 21 -23.75 53.50 13.78
CA ALA A 21 -23.41 53.21 12.39
C ALA A 21 -21.90 53.44 12.12
N LEU A 22 -21.31 54.51 12.66
CA LEU A 22 -19.87 54.79 12.54
C LEU A 22 -19.01 53.76 13.30
N ARG A 23 -19.45 53.29 14.48
CA ARG A 23 -18.76 52.21 15.22
C ARG A 23 -18.86 50.87 14.50
N ALA A 24 -20.02 50.52 13.94
CA ALA A 24 -20.19 49.30 13.14
C ALA A 24 -19.36 49.35 11.86
N CYS A 25 -19.28 50.50 11.19
CA CYS A 25 -18.48 50.69 9.98
C CYS A 25 -16.97 50.65 10.28
N ALA A 26 -16.53 51.18 11.43
CA ALA A 26 -15.14 51.10 11.90
C ALA A 26 -14.71 49.67 12.26
N ILE A 27 -15.60 48.86 12.85
CA ILE A 27 -15.33 47.44 13.12
C ILE A 27 -15.26 46.64 11.80
N PHE A 28 -16.13 46.96 10.84
CA PHE A 28 -16.12 46.30 9.52
C PHE A 28 -14.87 46.66 8.71
N THR A 29 -14.44 47.92 8.71
CA THR A 29 -13.20 48.36 8.03
C THR A 29 -11.94 47.86 8.72
N ALA A 30 -11.91 47.72 10.05
CA ALA A 30 -10.81 47.08 10.76
C ALA A 30 -10.69 45.57 10.45
N ALA A 31 -11.82 44.88 10.22
CA ALA A 31 -11.84 43.48 9.79
C ALA A 31 -11.35 43.28 8.35
N LEU A 32 -11.52 44.28 7.48
CA LEU A 32 -11.06 44.27 6.08
C LEU A 32 -9.56 44.59 5.91
N LEU A 33 -8.89 45.09 6.95
CA LEU A 33 -7.47 45.51 6.92
C LEU A 33 -6.50 44.49 7.53
N LEU A 34 -6.97 43.30 7.91
CA LEU A 34 -6.09 42.18 8.26
C LEU A 34 -5.70 41.45 6.96
N PRO A 35 -4.52 41.69 6.35
CA PRO A 35 -4.01 40.79 5.35
C PRO A 35 -3.92 39.41 6.00
N GLY A 36 -4.79 38.49 5.58
CA GLY A 36 -4.73 37.11 6.00
C GLY A 36 -3.39 36.52 5.55
N CYS A 37 -2.41 36.51 6.44
CA CYS A 37 -1.22 35.68 6.28
C CYS A 37 -1.68 34.22 6.36
N ILE A 38 -2.15 33.68 5.24
CA ILE A 38 -2.29 32.24 5.10
C ILE A 38 -0.88 31.67 5.31
N LEU A 39 -0.78 30.83 6.34
CA LEU A 39 0.42 30.07 6.65
C LEU A 39 0.63 29.11 5.46
N LYS A 40 1.48 29.50 4.52
CA LYS A 40 1.74 28.69 3.33
C LYS A 40 2.36 27.36 3.77
N GLN A 41 1.81 26.25 3.27
CA GLN A 41 2.42 24.93 3.41
C GLN A 41 3.81 24.96 2.77
N ASP A 42 4.80 24.54 3.54
CA ASP A 42 6.17 24.37 3.07
C ASP A 42 6.25 22.95 2.48
N LEU A 43 6.04 22.85 1.16
CA LEU A 43 6.16 21.56 0.46
C LEU A 43 7.64 21.28 0.23
N PRO A 44 8.19 20.18 0.76
CA PRO A 44 9.57 19.82 0.52
C PRO A 44 9.77 19.49 -0.96
N ASP A 45 10.77 20.09 -1.60
CA ASP A 45 11.18 19.71 -2.95
C ASP A 45 11.93 18.37 -2.87
N PRO A 46 11.38 17.30 -3.47
CA PRO A 46 12.04 16.02 -3.45
C PRO A 46 13.33 15.99 -4.28
N ALA A 47 13.56 16.93 -5.21
CA ALA A 47 14.80 17.12 -5.96
C ALA A 47 15.41 15.82 -6.51
N PHE A 48 14.68 15.17 -7.42
CA PHE A 48 15.13 13.94 -8.10
C PHE A 48 15.86 14.22 -9.40
N ASP A 49 16.91 13.45 -9.67
CA ASP A 49 17.43 13.25 -11.02
C ASP A 49 16.67 12.08 -11.66
N ILE A 50 15.68 12.39 -12.50
CA ILE A 50 14.88 11.38 -13.21
C ILE A 50 15.59 11.08 -14.54
N PRO A 51 16.06 9.84 -14.76
CA PRO A 51 16.71 9.50 -16.01
C PRO A 51 15.72 9.60 -17.18
N ALA A 52 16.19 10.11 -18.32
CA ALA A 52 15.35 10.22 -19.52
C ALA A 52 14.97 8.86 -20.14
N ALA A 53 15.76 7.81 -19.89
CA ALA A 53 15.53 6.46 -20.38
C ALA A 53 16.17 5.42 -19.43
N TYR A 54 15.67 4.19 -19.46
CA TYR A 54 16.27 3.06 -18.77
C TYR A 54 17.59 2.63 -19.45
N GLN A 55 18.61 2.29 -18.67
CA GLN A 55 19.92 1.94 -19.22
C GLN A 55 19.88 0.63 -20.03
N LYS A 56 18.95 -0.26 -19.68
CA LYS A 56 18.84 -1.60 -20.28
C LYS A 56 17.73 -1.72 -21.32
N ASP A 57 17.03 -0.63 -21.65
CA ASP A 57 16.08 -0.66 -22.76
C ASP A 57 16.83 -0.71 -24.09
N THR A 58 16.66 -1.81 -24.82
CA THR A 58 17.28 -2.05 -26.13
C THR A 58 16.22 -2.16 -27.22
N THR A 59 14.96 -1.84 -26.91
CA THR A 59 13.84 -2.02 -27.81
C THR A 59 13.67 -0.77 -28.67
N PRO A 60 13.92 -0.80 -29.99
CA PRO A 60 13.57 0.32 -30.84
C PRO A 60 12.04 0.52 -30.80
N LEU A 61 11.60 1.78 -30.67
CA LEU A 61 10.22 2.33 -30.55
C LEU A 61 9.20 1.90 -31.63
N LYS A 62 9.15 0.62 -32.02
CA LYS A 62 8.32 0.18 -33.14
C LYS A 62 6.86 -0.08 -32.78
N GLN A 63 6.49 -0.06 -31.49
CA GLN A 63 5.12 0.06 -30.98
C GLN A 63 5.16 0.01 -29.45
N ASP A 64 4.65 1.06 -28.78
CA ASP A 64 4.48 1.07 -27.33
C ASP A 64 3.46 -0.02 -26.92
N ALA A 65 3.90 -0.94 -26.07
CA ALA A 65 3.08 -1.99 -25.47
C ALA A 65 3.14 -1.84 -23.95
N PRO A 66 2.50 -0.80 -23.38
CA PRO A 66 2.42 -0.64 -21.93
C PRO A 66 1.75 -1.87 -21.31
N PRO A 67 2.11 -2.23 -20.08
CA PRO A 67 1.54 -3.40 -19.43
C PRO A 67 0.03 -3.21 -19.26
N SER A 68 -0.79 -4.16 -19.71
CA SER A 68 -2.24 -4.09 -19.50
C SER A 68 -2.62 -4.40 -18.05
N LEU A 69 -3.75 -3.87 -17.57
CA LEU A 69 -4.31 -4.18 -16.24
C LEU A 69 -4.36 -5.68 -15.95
N ASP A 70 -4.63 -6.48 -16.98
CA ASP A 70 -4.72 -7.94 -16.97
C ASP A 70 -3.50 -8.63 -17.60
N TRP A 71 -2.31 -8.09 -17.36
CA TRP A 71 -1.02 -8.53 -17.91
C TRP A 71 -0.79 -10.06 -17.89
N TRP A 72 -1.33 -10.76 -16.89
CA TRP A 72 -1.20 -12.23 -16.77
C TRP A 72 -1.82 -12.99 -17.94
N ARG A 73 -2.85 -12.42 -18.61
CA ARG A 73 -3.44 -13.03 -19.82
C ARG A 73 -2.43 -13.14 -20.96
N GLY A 74 -1.42 -12.27 -20.97
CA GLY A 74 -0.32 -12.29 -21.93
C GLY A 74 0.48 -13.60 -21.94
N PHE A 75 0.47 -14.35 -20.83
CA PHE A 75 1.10 -15.68 -20.74
C PHE A 75 0.32 -16.78 -21.47
N ARG A 76 -0.91 -16.50 -21.90
CA ARG A 76 -1.81 -17.41 -22.63
C ARG A 76 -2.09 -18.73 -21.89
N SER A 77 -2.15 -18.69 -20.55
CA SER A 77 -2.63 -19.81 -19.74
C SER A 77 -4.03 -19.52 -19.18
N PRO A 78 -5.07 -20.28 -19.60
CA PRO A 78 -6.42 -20.14 -19.05
C PRO A 78 -6.47 -20.47 -17.56
N GLU A 79 -5.72 -21.48 -17.10
CA GLU A 79 -5.69 -21.87 -15.69
C GLU A 79 -5.05 -20.78 -14.81
N LEU A 80 -3.94 -20.19 -15.26
CA LEU A 80 -3.34 -19.02 -14.58
C LEU A 80 -4.32 -17.86 -14.49
N THR A 81 -5.08 -17.62 -15.57
CA THR A 81 -6.06 -16.54 -15.63
C THR A 81 -7.18 -16.74 -14.60
N VAL A 82 -7.69 -17.96 -14.47
CA VAL A 82 -8.70 -18.29 -13.44
C VAL A 82 -8.14 -18.08 -12.04
N LEU A 83 -6.91 -18.55 -11.76
CA LEU A 83 -6.27 -18.35 -10.45
C LEU A 83 -6.10 -16.87 -10.11
N MET A 84 -5.65 -16.06 -11.07
CA MET A 84 -5.48 -14.61 -10.89
C MET A 84 -6.79 -13.88 -10.59
N GLU A 85 -7.83 -14.16 -11.39
CA GLU A 85 -9.16 -13.57 -11.21
C GLU A 85 -9.79 -14.01 -9.89
N GLU A 86 -9.58 -15.26 -9.50
CA GLU A 86 -10.05 -15.77 -8.22
C GLU A 86 -9.33 -15.08 -7.06
N THR A 87 -7.99 -15.05 -7.05
CA THR A 87 -7.20 -14.36 -6.02
C THR A 87 -7.63 -12.91 -5.85
N GLN A 88 -7.86 -12.15 -6.93
CA GLN A 88 -8.33 -10.77 -6.80
C GLN A 88 -9.67 -10.63 -6.07
N ARG A 89 -10.54 -11.65 -6.13
CA ARG A 89 -11.87 -11.64 -5.51
C ARG A 89 -11.86 -12.15 -4.08
N VAL A 90 -11.07 -13.18 -3.77
CA VAL A 90 -11.19 -13.92 -2.50
C VAL A 90 -9.95 -13.87 -1.61
N ASN A 91 -8.84 -13.30 -2.06
CA ASN A 91 -7.61 -13.26 -1.28
C ASN A 91 -7.78 -12.49 0.05
N LEU A 92 -7.35 -13.13 1.14
CA LEU A 92 -7.55 -12.63 2.49
C LEU A 92 -6.64 -11.44 2.84
N ASP A 93 -5.45 -11.33 2.24
CA ASP A 93 -4.56 -10.17 2.45
C ASP A 93 -5.13 -8.92 1.79
N ILE A 94 -5.69 -9.06 0.58
CA ILE A 94 -6.40 -7.96 -0.10
C ILE A 94 -7.63 -7.53 0.70
N ALA A 95 -8.39 -8.49 1.25
CA ALA A 95 -9.54 -8.20 2.11
C ALA A 95 -9.12 -7.46 3.39
N ALA A 96 -8.04 -7.89 4.04
CA ALA A 96 -7.49 -7.23 5.21
C ALA A 96 -6.99 -5.81 4.89
N ALA A 97 -6.30 -5.61 3.77
CA ALA A 97 -5.87 -4.29 3.32
C ALA A 97 -7.06 -3.38 3.01
N THR A 98 -8.14 -3.92 2.44
CA THR A 98 -9.39 -3.17 2.21
C THR A 98 -10.03 -2.73 3.55
N ALA A 99 -10.01 -3.58 4.58
CA ALA A 99 -10.47 -3.21 5.91
C ALA A 99 -9.61 -2.09 6.56
N ARG A 100 -8.31 -2.04 6.27
CA ARG A 100 -7.42 -0.94 6.73
C ARG A 100 -7.79 0.41 6.12
N ILE A 101 -8.31 0.44 4.89
CA ILE A 101 -8.85 1.67 4.28
C ILE A 101 -10.02 2.18 5.11
N LEU A 102 -10.97 1.31 5.48
CA LEU A 102 -12.12 1.70 6.31
C LEU A 102 -11.71 2.22 7.69
N GLN A 103 -10.66 1.62 8.29
CA GLN A 103 -10.09 2.11 9.55
C GLN A 103 -9.50 3.51 9.37
N ALA A 104 -8.75 3.74 8.30
CA ALA A 104 -8.15 5.03 8.01
C ALA A 104 -9.19 6.12 7.72
N ASP A 105 -10.25 5.79 6.98
CA ASP A 105 -11.37 6.70 6.72
C ASP A 105 -12.13 7.05 8.01
N ALA A 106 -12.29 6.07 8.92
CA ALA A 106 -12.85 6.34 10.24
C ALA A 106 -11.97 7.26 11.08
N LEU A 107 -10.64 7.09 11.04
CA LEU A 107 -9.70 7.97 11.71
C LEU A 107 -9.70 9.39 11.12
N ALA A 108 -9.81 9.53 9.80
CA ALA A 108 -9.98 10.82 9.15
C ALA A 108 -11.27 11.53 9.61
N ARG A 109 -12.39 10.81 9.70
CA ARG A 109 -13.63 11.37 10.27
C ARG A 109 -13.48 11.79 11.73
N THR A 110 -12.77 11.01 12.54
CA THR A 110 -12.48 11.36 13.94
C THR A 110 -11.62 12.62 14.04
N ALA A 111 -10.60 12.77 13.18
CA ALA A 111 -9.79 13.99 13.11
C ALA A 111 -10.63 15.20 12.67
N GLY A 112 -11.52 15.01 11.69
CA GLY A 112 -12.44 16.04 11.21
C GLY A 112 -13.51 16.46 12.22
N ALA A 113 -13.84 15.62 13.21
CA ALA A 113 -14.81 15.97 14.25
C ALA A 113 -14.37 17.19 15.09
N ALA A 114 -13.06 17.43 15.21
CA ALA A 114 -12.51 18.60 15.89
C ALA A 114 -12.81 19.94 15.17
N LEU A 115 -13.31 19.89 13.93
CA LEU A 115 -13.77 21.07 13.19
C LEU A 115 -15.22 21.47 13.50
N LEU A 116 -15.92 20.67 14.30
CA LEU A 116 -17.30 20.90 14.70
C LEU A 116 -17.38 21.09 16.22
N PRO A 117 -18.41 21.80 16.73
CA PRO A 117 -18.65 21.88 18.15
C PRO A 117 -18.99 20.50 18.72
N THR A 118 -18.44 20.17 19.89
CA THR A 118 -18.94 19.06 20.71
C THR A 118 -20.17 19.51 21.48
N LEU A 119 -21.11 18.59 21.72
CA LEU A 119 -22.32 18.85 22.48
C LEU A 119 -22.49 17.74 23.53
N ASP A 120 -22.46 18.12 24.80
CA ASP A 120 -22.50 17.21 25.93
C ASP A 120 -23.72 17.46 26.79
N ALA A 121 -24.45 16.40 27.13
CA ALA A 121 -25.52 16.43 28.11
C ALA A 121 -24.97 16.02 29.48
N ASN A 122 -25.04 16.92 30.44
CA ASN A 122 -24.51 16.75 31.78
C ASN A 122 -25.66 16.73 32.78
N ALA A 123 -25.67 15.73 33.66
CA ALA A 123 -26.55 15.68 34.82
C ALA A 123 -25.71 15.37 36.06
N SER A 124 -25.84 16.17 37.11
CA SER A 124 -25.08 15.97 38.34
C SER A 124 -25.91 16.28 39.58
N ALA A 125 -25.61 15.55 40.64
CA ALA A 125 -26.17 15.76 41.97
C ALA A 125 -25.00 15.77 42.96
N THR A 126 -24.73 16.93 43.54
CA THR A 126 -23.64 17.10 44.50
C THR A 126 -24.23 17.45 45.86
N ARG A 127 -23.77 16.77 46.90
CA ARG A 127 -24.07 17.11 48.29
C ARG A 127 -22.76 17.33 49.02
N SER A 128 -22.52 18.56 49.48
CA SER A 128 -21.30 18.92 50.20
C SER A 128 -21.64 19.48 51.58
N LYS A 129 -20.76 19.25 52.55
CA LYS A 129 -20.86 19.84 53.90
C LYS A 129 -19.50 20.40 54.25
N SER A 130 -19.42 21.71 54.41
CA SER A 130 -18.18 22.37 54.84
C SER A 130 -17.95 22.16 56.33
N SER A 131 -16.70 21.90 56.72
CA SER A 131 -16.31 21.76 58.13
C SER A 131 -16.25 23.13 58.80
N SER A 132 -16.62 23.18 60.08
CA SER A 132 -16.67 24.43 60.86
C SER A 132 -15.32 25.06 61.14
N GLY A 133 -14.22 24.33 60.92
CA GLY A 133 -12.84 24.80 61.11
C GLY A 133 -12.19 25.48 59.89
N PHE A 134 -12.87 25.48 58.72
CA PHE A 134 -12.29 25.95 57.45
C PHE A 134 -12.67 27.40 57.09
N LEU A 135 -13.56 28.06 57.85
CA LEU A 135 -14.20 29.33 57.47
C LEU A 135 -13.94 30.40 58.53
N ASN A 136 -12.89 31.19 58.33
CA ASN A 136 -12.51 32.29 59.23
C ASN A 136 -13.12 33.65 58.83
N ASN A 137 -14.02 33.71 57.83
CA ASN A 137 -14.68 34.97 57.46
C ASN A 137 -16.06 34.77 56.78
N GLY A 138 -17.13 34.99 57.54
CA GLY A 138 -18.13 36.00 57.14
C GLY A 138 -19.30 35.69 56.19
N THR A 139 -19.55 34.47 55.70
CA THR A 139 -20.85 34.19 55.04
C THR A 139 -21.58 33.02 55.69
N ALA A 140 -22.78 33.28 56.22
CA ALA A 140 -23.63 32.26 56.87
C ALA A 140 -24.00 31.09 55.94
N ALA A 141 -23.87 31.28 54.62
CA ALA A 141 -24.09 30.26 53.59
C ALA A 141 -23.10 29.08 53.64
N ALA A 142 -21.98 29.22 54.35
CA ALA A 142 -20.92 28.21 54.38
C ALA A 142 -21.00 27.27 55.61
N ARG A 143 -21.95 27.48 56.54
CA ARG A 143 -22.21 26.59 57.69
C ARG A 143 -23.46 25.75 57.44
N GLY A 144 -23.38 24.79 56.52
CA GLY A 144 -24.52 23.93 56.19
C GLY A 144 -24.20 22.82 55.20
N THR A 145 -25.14 21.90 55.05
CA THR A 145 -25.14 20.94 53.94
C THR A 145 -25.74 21.62 52.72
N ILE A 146 -24.99 21.67 51.62
CA ILE A 146 -25.42 22.22 50.34
C ILE A 146 -25.73 21.05 49.42
N ASN A 147 -26.93 21.03 48.87
CA ASN A 147 -27.31 20.16 47.76
C ASN A 147 -27.36 21.00 46.49
N THR A 148 -26.81 20.47 45.41
CA THR A 148 -26.85 21.07 44.08
C THR A 148 -27.25 19.99 43.10
N TYR A 149 -28.38 20.17 42.45
CA TYR A 149 -28.84 19.34 41.33
C TYR A 149 -28.73 20.19 40.07
N SER A 150 -28.08 19.68 39.03
CA SER A 150 -27.98 20.34 37.75
C SER A 150 -28.21 19.38 36.59
N THR A 151 -28.87 19.88 35.57
CA THR A 151 -29.01 19.25 34.26
C THR A 151 -28.70 20.31 33.22
N SER A 152 -27.75 20.07 32.33
CA SER A 152 -27.29 21.07 31.38
C SER A 152 -26.84 20.45 30.09
N LEU A 153 -26.99 21.20 29.01
CA LEU A 153 -26.38 20.93 27.72
C LEU A 153 -25.23 21.92 27.57
N SER A 154 -24.02 21.43 27.28
CA SER A 154 -22.85 22.25 27.03
C SER A 154 -22.34 22.02 25.62
N ALA A 155 -21.95 23.09 24.93
CA ALA A 155 -21.25 23.04 23.66
C ALA A 155 -19.85 23.63 23.83
N SER A 156 -18.85 22.99 23.22
CA SER A 156 -17.48 23.50 23.17
C SER A 156 -16.94 23.47 21.75
N TYR A 157 -16.25 24.53 21.33
CA TYR A 157 -15.75 24.66 19.96
C TYR A 157 -14.42 25.43 19.93
N GLU A 158 -13.41 24.87 19.26
CA GLU A 158 -12.16 25.58 18.94
C GLU A 158 -12.30 26.24 17.57
N VAL A 159 -12.17 27.56 17.51
CA VAL A 159 -12.18 28.29 16.24
C VAL A 159 -10.84 28.06 15.55
N ASP A 160 -10.86 27.30 14.45
CA ASP A 160 -9.66 26.92 13.73
C ASP A 160 -9.16 28.02 12.76
N LEU A 161 -8.66 29.12 13.32
CA LEU A 161 -8.13 30.26 12.54
C LEU A 161 -6.78 29.94 11.88
N TRP A 162 -5.96 29.12 12.52
CA TRP A 162 -4.59 28.79 12.12
C TRP A 162 -4.47 27.45 11.39
N ALA A 163 -5.60 26.85 10.99
CA ALA A 163 -5.69 25.56 10.33
C ALA A 163 -5.09 24.37 11.10
N LYS A 164 -4.99 24.46 12.43
CA LYS A 164 -4.49 23.38 13.31
C LYS A 164 -5.28 22.09 13.13
N ASN A 165 -6.62 22.18 13.17
CA ASN A 165 -7.51 21.03 13.09
C ASN A 165 -7.75 20.63 11.62
N ARG A 166 -7.75 21.59 10.68
CA ARG A 166 -7.80 21.31 9.24
C ARG A 166 -6.58 20.55 8.75
N ASP A 167 -5.38 20.93 9.20
CA ASP A 167 -4.14 20.22 8.87
C ASP A 167 -4.11 18.82 9.51
N ALA A 168 -4.64 18.66 10.73
CA ALA A 168 -4.78 17.34 11.36
C ALA A 168 -5.76 16.43 10.58
N LEU A 169 -6.87 16.97 10.08
CA LEU A 169 -7.77 16.25 9.17
C LEU A 169 -7.05 15.89 7.86
N LEU A 170 -6.38 16.85 7.23
CA LEU A 170 -5.65 16.63 5.98
C LEU A 170 -4.58 15.53 6.14
N ALA A 171 -3.86 15.51 7.26
CA ALA A 171 -2.90 14.44 7.56
C ALA A 171 -3.56 13.07 7.62
N ALA A 172 -4.71 12.97 8.29
CA ALA A 172 -5.48 11.73 8.38
C ALA A 172 -6.06 11.30 7.01
N GLU A 173 -6.52 12.24 6.19
CA GLU A 173 -6.97 11.97 4.81
C GLU A 173 -5.84 11.45 3.93
N LYS A 174 -4.65 12.07 4.00
CA LYS A 174 -3.47 11.60 3.24
C LYS A 174 -2.97 10.25 3.73
N THR A 175 -3.15 9.95 5.01
CA THR A 175 -2.91 8.60 5.54
C THR A 175 -3.92 7.58 4.99
N ALA A 176 -5.19 7.98 4.81
CA ALA A 176 -6.18 7.14 4.14
C ALA A 176 -5.85 6.91 2.66
N ASP A 177 -5.38 7.94 1.94
CA ASP A 177 -4.88 7.81 0.57
C ASP A 177 -3.69 6.85 0.48
N ALA A 178 -2.74 6.93 1.43
CA ALA A 178 -1.64 5.99 1.50
C ALA A 178 -2.12 4.54 1.66
N ASN A 179 -3.14 4.30 2.49
CA ASN A 179 -3.71 2.96 2.68
C ASN A 179 -4.42 2.41 1.43
N ARG A 180 -4.98 3.28 0.58
CA ARG A 180 -5.52 2.87 -0.73
C ARG A 180 -4.42 2.33 -1.64
N PHE A 181 -3.30 3.05 -1.74
CA PHE A 181 -2.13 2.59 -2.50
C PHE A 181 -1.43 1.38 -1.88
N ASP A 182 -1.46 1.24 -0.54
CA ASP A 182 -0.97 0.04 0.13
C ASP A 182 -1.78 -1.19 -0.25
N ARG A 183 -3.12 -1.08 -0.31
CA ARG A 183 -3.99 -2.16 -0.81
C ARG A 183 -3.65 -2.55 -2.25
N ASP A 184 -3.35 -1.60 -3.12
CA ASP A 184 -2.97 -1.90 -4.51
C ASP A 184 -1.59 -2.56 -4.59
N THR A 185 -0.67 -2.19 -3.71
CA THR A 185 0.63 -2.87 -3.55
C THR A 185 0.45 -4.31 -3.08
N VAL A 186 -0.43 -4.56 -2.10
CA VAL A 186 -0.80 -5.90 -1.65
C VAL A 186 -1.41 -6.70 -2.80
N ALA A 187 -2.36 -6.13 -3.54
CA ALA A 187 -2.96 -6.80 -4.69
C ALA A 187 -1.92 -7.20 -5.74
N LEU A 188 -1.01 -6.29 -6.10
CA LEU A 188 0.07 -6.54 -7.05
C LEU A 188 0.99 -7.68 -6.58
N THR A 189 1.45 -7.62 -5.33
CA THR A 189 2.35 -8.64 -4.76
C THR A 189 1.67 -10.01 -4.62
N SER A 190 0.38 -10.05 -4.29
CA SER A 190 -0.41 -11.29 -4.31
C SER A 190 -0.50 -11.88 -5.72
N MET A 191 -0.78 -11.07 -6.75
CA MET A 191 -0.82 -11.54 -8.15
C MET A 191 0.53 -12.06 -8.63
N VAL A 192 1.63 -11.35 -8.33
CA VAL A 192 3.00 -11.80 -8.61
C VAL A 192 3.30 -13.14 -7.94
N SER A 193 2.86 -13.32 -6.70
CA SER A 193 3.01 -14.57 -5.95
C SER A 193 2.24 -15.72 -6.60
N VAL A 194 1.02 -15.48 -7.11
CA VAL A 194 0.24 -16.47 -7.87
C VAL A 194 0.99 -16.90 -9.12
N ALA A 195 1.49 -15.96 -9.94
CA ALA A 195 2.24 -16.29 -11.15
C ALA A 195 3.48 -17.14 -10.83
N ASN A 196 4.27 -16.72 -9.84
CA ASN A 196 5.48 -17.44 -9.45
C ASN A 196 5.18 -18.84 -8.92
N ALA A 197 4.20 -18.99 -8.03
CA ALA A 197 3.82 -20.31 -7.50
C ALA A 197 3.27 -21.22 -8.61
N TYR A 198 2.46 -20.69 -9.53
CA TYR A 198 1.96 -21.46 -10.67
C TYR A 198 3.08 -21.92 -11.60
N PHE A 199 4.04 -21.06 -11.94
CA PHE A 199 5.18 -21.46 -12.76
C PHE A 199 6.09 -22.46 -12.03
N GLN A 200 6.22 -22.38 -10.71
CA GLN A 200 6.92 -23.40 -9.92
C GLN A 200 6.19 -24.75 -9.95
N VAL A 201 4.86 -24.77 -9.93
CA VAL A 201 4.07 -26.01 -10.12
C VAL A 201 4.37 -26.63 -11.48
N LEU A 202 4.29 -25.83 -12.56
CA LEU A 202 4.59 -26.32 -13.92
C LEU A 202 6.05 -26.80 -14.05
N ALA A 203 7.01 -26.08 -13.47
CA ALA A 203 8.41 -26.47 -13.45
C ALA A 203 8.62 -27.81 -12.74
N ALA A 204 8.00 -27.99 -11.57
CA ALA A 204 8.09 -29.23 -10.81
C ALA A 204 7.48 -30.41 -11.59
N GLN A 205 6.34 -30.20 -12.26
CA GLN A 205 5.72 -31.20 -13.13
C GLN A 205 6.64 -31.59 -14.31
N ASP A 206 7.21 -30.63 -15.02
CA ASP A 206 8.15 -30.88 -16.14
C ASP A 206 9.41 -31.61 -15.68
N ARG A 207 9.95 -31.25 -14.50
CA ARG A 207 11.13 -31.90 -13.92
C ARG A 207 10.82 -33.32 -13.45
N ILE A 208 9.65 -33.58 -12.84
CA ILE A 208 9.21 -34.93 -12.49
C ILE A 208 9.07 -35.79 -13.74
N ALA A 209 8.41 -35.28 -14.79
CA ALA A 209 8.25 -36.00 -16.05
C ALA A 209 9.61 -36.30 -16.71
N THR A 210 10.55 -35.36 -16.64
CA THR A 210 11.92 -35.56 -17.13
C THR A 210 12.68 -36.59 -16.30
N ALA A 211 12.64 -36.51 -14.98
CA ALA A 211 13.26 -37.50 -14.09
C ALA A 211 12.70 -38.91 -14.32
N GLN A 212 11.39 -39.04 -14.54
CA GLN A 212 10.77 -40.34 -14.87
C GLN A 212 11.25 -40.92 -16.20
N ARG A 213 11.41 -40.09 -17.25
CA ARG A 213 12.02 -40.53 -18.52
C ARG A 213 13.48 -40.95 -18.34
N ASN A 214 14.20 -40.26 -17.46
CA ASN A 214 15.61 -40.56 -17.16
C ASN A 214 15.75 -41.85 -16.37
N ILE A 215 14.87 -42.10 -15.38
CA ILE A 215 14.77 -43.39 -14.67
C ILE A 215 14.46 -44.53 -15.65
N ALA A 216 13.51 -44.34 -16.56
CA ALA A 216 13.18 -45.36 -17.56
C ALA A 216 14.38 -45.64 -18.49
N SER A 217 15.13 -44.61 -18.88
CA SER A 217 16.35 -44.77 -19.69
C SER A 217 17.48 -45.46 -18.92
N ALA A 218 17.69 -45.10 -17.65
CA ALA A 218 18.67 -45.74 -16.78
C ALA A 218 18.32 -47.20 -16.49
N GLN A 219 17.03 -47.53 -16.30
CA GLN A 219 16.57 -48.90 -16.10
C GLN A 219 16.90 -49.78 -17.32
N ARG A 220 16.65 -49.31 -18.55
CA ARG A 220 16.98 -50.09 -19.76
C ARG A 220 18.47 -50.42 -19.86
N ILE A 221 19.34 -49.48 -19.50
CA ILE A 221 20.79 -49.70 -19.47
C ILE A 221 21.17 -50.66 -18.34
N TYR A 222 20.56 -50.53 -17.16
CA TYR A 222 20.76 -51.46 -16.04
C TYR A 222 20.43 -52.90 -16.44
N ASP A 223 19.27 -53.11 -17.06
CA ASP A 223 18.82 -54.44 -17.49
C ASP A 223 19.77 -55.03 -18.56
N ALA A 224 20.28 -54.18 -19.46
CA ALA A 224 21.27 -54.58 -20.48
C ALA A 224 22.63 -54.98 -19.85
N ILE A 225 23.13 -54.22 -18.88
CA ILE A 225 24.37 -54.55 -18.16
C ILE A 225 24.19 -55.84 -17.36
N LYS A 226 23.08 -55.97 -16.63
CA LYS A 226 22.76 -57.15 -15.84
C LYS A 226 22.75 -58.42 -16.70
N THR A 227 22.11 -58.36 -17.86
CA THR A 227 22.10 -59.49 -18.81
C THR A 227 23.51 -59.89 -19.26
N ARG A 228 24.43 -58.92 -19.45
CA ARG A 228 25.83 -59.21 -19.80
C ARG A 228 26.61 -59.84 -18.64
N VAL A 229 26.40 -59.35 -17.41
CA VAL A 229 26.99 -59.91 -16.19
C VAL A 229 26.50 -61.35 -15.97
N ASP A 230 25.19 -61.59 -16.09
CA ASP A 230 24.59 -62.93 -15.97
C ASP A 230 25.13 -63.90 -17.04
N ALA A 231 25.49 -63.38 -18.22
CA ALA A 231 26.13 -64.14 -19.30
C ALA A 231 27.67 -64.25 -19.16
N GLY A 232 28.28 -63.71 -18.10
CA GLY A 232 29.72 -63.76 -17.83
C GLY A 232 30.58 -62.82 -18.70
N THR A 233 29.96 -61.87 -19.40
CA THR A 233 30.64 -60.93 -20.31
C THR A 233 30.64 -59.48 -19.82
N GLY A 234 29.99 -59.20 -18.69
CA GLY A 234 29.95 -57.90 -18.03
C GLY A 234 30.77 -57.87 -16.73
N SER A 235 30.98 -56.66 -16.20
CA SER A 235 31.67 -56.43 -14.93
C SER A 235 30.68 -56.09 -13.81
N ASP A 236 30.87 -56.68 -12.62
CA ASP A 236 30.11 -56.32 -11.42
C ASP A 236 30.29 -54.84 -11.03
N LEU A 237 31.43 -54.25 -11.37
CA LEU A 237 31.69 -52.82 -11.19
C LEU A 237 30.69 -51.98 -11.99
N ASP A 238 30.45 -52.35 -13.26
CA ASP A 238 29.57 -51.60 -14.17
C ASP A 238 28.11 -51.71 -13.72
N LEU A 239 27.73 -52.90 -13.23
CA LEU A 239 26.40 -53.13 -12.65
C LEU A 239 26.18 -52.27 -11.40
N ALA A 240 27.15 -52.24 -10.48
CA ALA A 240 27.08 -51.44 -9.26
C ALA A 240 27.07 -49.93 -9.55
N GLN A 241 27.85 -49.46 -10.53
CA GLN A 241 27.83 -48.07 -10.98
C GLN A 241 26.46 -47.68 -11.54
N GLN A 242 25.87 -48.54 -12.38
CA GLN A 242 24.56 -48.25 -12.95
C GLN A 242 23.42 -48.35 -11.93
N GLU A 243 23.52 -49.27 -10.97
CA GLU A 243 22.59 -49.36 -9.85
C GLU A 243 22.60 -48.06 -9.03
N SER A 244 23.80 -47.54 -8.72
CA SER A 244 23.95 -46.25 -8.03
C SER A 244 23.33 -45.10 -8.82
N LEU A 245 23.57 -45.03 -10.13
CA LEU A 245 22.98 -43.98 -10.98
C LEU A 245 21.45 -44.05 -10.99
N LEU A 246 20.88 -45.24 -11.17
CA LEU A 246 19.44 -45.46 -11.15
C LEU A 246 18.83 -45.08 -9.79
N ALA A 247 19.48 -45.46 -8.69
CA ALA A 247 19.07 -45.09 -7.35
C ALA A 247 19.09 -43.56 -7.14
N ASN A 248 20.13 -42.88 -7.62
CA ASN A 248 20.24 -41.42 -7.56
C ASN A 248 19.12 -40.72 -8.37
N GLN A 249 18.78 -41.22 -9.56
CA GLN A 249 17.67 -40.66 -10.34
C GLN A 249 16.32 -40.86 -9.63
N ARG A 250 16.10 -42.02 -9.00
CA ARG A 250 14.90 -42.27 -8.17
C ARG A 250 14.86 -41.35 -6.95
N ALA A 251 16.00 -41.14 -6.29
CA ALA A 251 16.12 -40.26 -5.13
C ALA A 251 15.90 -38.76 -5.44
N ALA A 252 16.06 -38.34 -6.70
CA ALA A 252 15.79 -36.97 -7.13
C ALA A 252 14.28 -36.64 -7.25
N VAL A 253 13.39 -37.65 -7.33
CA VAL A 253 11.94 -37.43 -7.54
C VAL A 253 11.21 -36.91 -6.28
N PRO A 254 11.42 -37.46 -5.07
CA PRO A 254 10.69 -37.00 -3.88
C PRO A 254 10.84 -35.50 -3.58
N PRO A 255 12.03 -34.86 -3.65
CA PRO A 255 12.16 -33.41 -3.46
C PRO A 255 11.35 -32.58 -4.48
N LEU A 256 11.25 -33.05 -5.73
CA LEU A 256 10.42 -32.38 -6.75
C LEU A 256 8.93 -32.50 -6.44
N ARG A 257 8.48 -33.66 -5.94
CA ARG A 257 7.10 -33.85 -5.48
C ARG A 257 6.78 -32.98 -4.27
N GLN A 258 7.73 -32.85 -3.35
CA GLN A 258 7.59 -31.93 -2.22
C GLN A 258 7.43 -30.48 -2.70
N THR A 259 8.28 -30.04 -3.64
CA THR A 259 8.20 -28.70 -4.25
C THR A 259 6.83 -28.47 -4.93
N LEU A 260 6.33 -29.48 -5.65
CA LEU A 260 5.01 -29.44 -6.27
C LEU A 260 3.90 -29.23 -5.23
N THR A 261 3.88 -30.05 -4.17
CA THR A 261 2.88 -29.93 -3.09
C THR A 261 2.98 -28.57 -2.38
N GLN A 262 4.19 -28.10 -2.09
CA GLN A 262 4.40 -26.80 -1.44
C GLN A 262 3.81 -25.65 -2.27
N ASN A 263 4.05 -25.63 -3.58
CA ASN A 263 3.53 -24.56 -4.42
C ASN A 263 2.02 -24.66 -4.66
N ILE A 264 1.44 -25.87 -4.69
CA ILE A 264 -0.02 -26.04 -4.69
C ILE A 264 -0.62 -25.47 -3.39
N ASN A 265 0.00 -25.72 -2.24
CA ASN A 265 -0.47 -25.19 -0.96
C ASN A 265 -0.35 -23.67 -0.91
N ILE A 266 0.71 -23.08 -1.45
CA ILE A 266 0.85 -21.62 -1.59
C ILE A 266 -0.29 -21.05 -2.43
N LEU A 267 -0.58 -21.66 -3.59
CA LEU A 267 -1.70 -21.25 -4.44
C LEU A 267 -3.02 -21.36 -3.69
N ALA A 268 -3.24 -22.43 -2.92
CA ALA A 268 -4.45 -22.63 -2.14
C ALA A 268 -4.69 -21.51 -1.12
N THR A 269 -3.64 -21.09 -0.41
CA THR A 269 -3.68 -19.94 0.50
C THR A 269 -4.02 -18.65 -0.27
N LEU A 270 -3.39 -18.43 -1.44
CA LEU A 270 -3.62 -17.22 -2.25
C LEU A 270 -5.04 -17.14 -2.84
N VAL A 271 -5.69 -18.28 -3.10
CA VAL A 271 -7.11 -18.35 -3.49
C VAL A 271 -8.05 -18.61 -2.30
N ALA A 272 -7.57 -18.48 -1.07
CA ALA A 272 -8.36 -18.63 0.16
C ALA A 272 -9.16 -19.95 0.26
N ARG A 273 -8.59 -21.07 -0.20
CA ARG A 273 -9.20 -22.40 -0.13
C ARG A 273 -8.32 -23.38 0.64
N PRO A 274 -8.91 -24.38 1.32
CA PRO A 274 -8.15 -25.51 1.85
C PRO A 274 -7.39 -26.23 0.71
N PRO A 275 -6.13 -26.64 0.93
CA PRO A 275 -5.32 -27.28 -0.10
C PRO A 275 -5.96 -28.50 -0.76
N GLU A 276 -6.76 -29.28 -0.02
CA GLU A 276 -7.44 -30.48 -0.52
C GLU A 276 -8.49 -30.17 -1.60
N ARG A 277 -8.97 -28.93 -1.67
CA ARG A 277 -9.98 -28.47 -2.64
C ARG A 277 -9.38 -27.76 -3.84
N VAL A 278 -8.06 -27.61 -3.89
CA VAL A 278 -7.36 -26.93 -4.99
C VAL A 278 -6.65 -27.99 -5.82
N HIS A 279 -7.15 -28.17 -7.04
CA HIS A 279 -6.55 -29.08 -8.00
C HIS A 279 -6.00 -28.28 -9.18
N ILE A 280 -4.68 -28.24 -9.29
CA ILE A 280 -4.00 -27.64 -10.42
C ILE A 280 -3.75 -28.75 -11.44
N LYS A 281 -4.45 -28.68 -12.58
CA LYS A 281 -4.19 -29.58 -13.72
C LYS A 281 -2.75 -29.36 -14.20
N GLY A 282 -2.33 -28.10 -14.26
CA GLY A 282 -1.01 -27.70 -14.69
C GLY A 282 -0.74 -28.11 -16.14
N GLY A 283 0.46 -28.58 -16.41
CA GLY A 283 0.93 -28.90 -17.75
C GLY A 283 2.43 -28.76 -17.87
N SER A 284 2.88 -27.97 -18.84
CA SER A 284 4.29 -27.75 -19.10
C SER A 284 4.56 -26.26 -19.31
N LEU A 285 5.69 -25.79 -18.78
CA LEU A 285 6.22 -24.46 -19.05
C LEU A 285 6.41 -24.21 -20.54
N ALA A 286 6.63 -25.26 -21.35
CA ALA A 286 6.79 -25.16 -22.80
C ALA A 286 5.56 -24.61 -23.54
N ARG A 287 4.37 -24.64 -22.92
CA ARG A 287 3.14 -24.12 -23.51
C ARG A 287 2.86 -22.66 -23.12
N ILE A 288 3.61 -22.11 -22.16
CA ILE A 288 3.45 -20.74 -21.69
C ILE A 288 4.17 -19.80 -22.66
N SER A 289 3.46 -18.76 -23.10
CA SER A 289 4.02 -17.71 -23.96
C SER A 289 4.59 -16.59 -23.10
N ALA A 290 5.64 -15.90 -23.56
CA ALA A 290 6.02 -14.63 -22.95
C ALA A 290 5.28 -13.48 -23.65
N PRO A 291 4.62 -12.58 -22.89
CA PRO A 291 4.05 -11.38 -23.46
C PRO A 291 5.14 -10.40 -23.93
N ARG A 292 4.80 -9.58 -24.92
CA ARG A 292 5.57 -8.38 -25.21
C ARG A 292 5.18 -7.30 -24.20
N VAL A 293 6.16 -6.63 -23.63
CA VAL A 293 5.97 -5.51 -22.70
C VAL A 293 7.11 -4.51 -22.92
N THR A 294 6.76 -3.22 -22.97
CA THR A 294 7.72 -2.12 -23.03
C THR A 294 7.64 -1.31 -21.74
N PRO A 295 8.77 -0.94 -21.12
CA PRO A 295 8.80 -0.33 -19.78
C PRO A 295 8.33 1.14 -19.74
N GLY A 296 8.06 1.77 -20.88
CA GLY A 296 7.67 3.19 -20.95
C GLY A 296 8.81 4.12 -20.55
N LEU A 297 8.47 5.34 -20.09
CA LEU A 297 9.45 6.30 -19.57
C LEU A 297 9.62 6.13 -18.05
N PRO A 298 10.82 6.32 -17.48
CA PRO A 298 11.03 6.29 -16.02
C PRO A 298 10.09 7.22 -15.24
N SER A 299 9.80 8.41 -15.77
CA SER A 299 8.87 9.36 -15.15
C SER A 299 7.45 8.82 -14.98
N GLU A 300 7.02 7.88 -15.83
CA GLU A 300 5.68 7.28 -15.73
C GLU A 300 5.55 6.38 -14.50
N LEU A 301 6.65 5.81 -13.98
CA LEU A 301 6.58 5.02 -12.76
C LEU A 301 6.05 5.82 -11.56
N LEU A 302 6.33 7.12 -11.50
CA LEU A 302 5.89 7.97 -10.37
C LEU A 302 4.37 7.97 -10.20
N ILE A 303 3.63 7.84 -11.31
CA ILE A 303 2.17 7.85 -11.31
C ILE A 303 1.55 6.45 -11.41
N GLN A 304 2.31 5.46 -11.88
CA GLN A 304 1.81 4.09 -12.08
C GLN A 304 2.10 3.17 -10.89
N ARG A 305 3.25 3.32 -10.22
CA ARG A 305 3.66 2.42 -9.13
C ARG A 305 2.94 2.75 -7.82
N PRO A 306 2.15 1.82 -7.25
CA PRO A 306 1.39 2.09 -6.03
C PRO A 306 2.29 2.28 -4.80
N ASP A 307 3.46 1.64 -4.73
CA ASP A 307 4.40 1.80 -3.62
C ASP A 307 5.01 3.21 -3.56
N ILE A 308 5.31 3.82 -4.72
CA ILE A 308 5.76 5.22 -4.81
C ILE A 308 4.65 6.17 -4.35
N ARG A 309 3.43 6.00 -4.87
CA ARG A 309 2.26 6.84 -4.51
C ARG A 309 1.89 6.74 -3.04
N ARG A 310 2.04 5.56 -2.44
CA ARG A 310 1.90 5.36 -1.00
C ARG A 310 2.88 6.22 -0.21
N GLN A 311 4.15 6.23 -0.62
CA GLN A 311 5.19 7.03 0.06
C GLN A 311 4.97 8.54 -0.14
N GLU A 312 4.54 8.96 -1.32
CA GLU A 312 4.15 10.35 -1.58
C GLU A 312 2.98 10.79 -0.68
N ALA A 313 1.94 9.96 -0.55
CA ALA A 313 0.82 10.23 0.34
C ALA A 313 1.23 10.27 1.82
N GLN A 314 2.17 9.42 2.25
CA GLN A 314 2.74 9.47 3.60
C GLN A 314 3.53 10.77 3.86
N LEU A 315 4.34 11.21 2.89
CA LEU A 315 5.05 12.49 2.96
C LEU A 315 4.08 13.67 3.02
N ALA A 316 3.00 13.63 2.23
CA ALA A 316 1.94 14.63 2.28
C ALA A 316 1.24 14.67 3.66
N SER A 317 0.98 13.51 4.26
CA SER A 317 0.45 13.41 5.64
C SER A 317 1.38 14.07 6.65
N ALA A 318 2.67 13.77 6.60
CA ALA A 318 3.66 14.37 7.49
C ALA A 318 3.80 15.88 7.28
N THR A 319 3.70 16.36 6.04
CA THR A 319 3.69 17.79 5.71
C THR A 319 2.50 18.50 6.35
N ALA A 320 1.32 17.89 6.35
CA ALA A 320 0.15 18.42 7.03
C ALA A 320 0.34 18.40 8.57
N ASN A 321 0.94 17.36 9.14
CA ASN A 321 1.28 17.33 10.57
C ASN A 321 2.20 18.48 10.98
N VAL A 322 3.19 18.84 10.16
CA VAL A 322 4.07 20.00 10.40
C VAL A 322 3.25 21.30 10.46
N GLY A 323 2.25 21.46 9.60
CA GLY A 323 1.30 22.57 9.64
C GLY A 323 0.52 22.64 10.96
N SER A 324 -0.04 21.50 11.39
CA SER A 324 -0.74 21.40 12.68
C SER A 324 0.16 21.68 13.88
N ALA A 325 1.41 21.20 13.87
CA ALA A 325 2.40 21.49 14.91
C ALA A 325 2.80 22.98 14.92
N ARG A 326 2.95 23.60 13.75
CA ARG A 326 3.23 25.03 13.61
C ARG A 326 2.10 25.89 14.15
N ALA A 327 0.85 25.45 14.00
CA ALA A 327 -0.31 26.17 14.53
C ALA A 327 -0.31 26.27 16.07
N GLN A 328 0.41 25.39 16.78
CA GLN A 328 0.51 25.43 18.25
C GLN A 328 1.31 26.63 18.78
N PHE A 329 2.10 27.32 17.94
CA PHE A 329 2.77 28.56 18.31
C PHE A 329 1.80 29.75 18.44
N PHE A 330 0.60 29.64 17.86
CA PHE A 330 -0.39 30.71 17.82
C PHE A 330 -1.48 30.55 18.90
N PRO A 331 -2.23 31.63 19.21
CA PRO A 331 -3.25 31.57 20.25
C PRO A 331 -4.41 30.67 19.85
N SER A 332 -4.93 29.90 20.79
CA SER A 332 -6.16 29.12 20.59
C SER A 332 -7.38 29.92 21.06
N ILE A 333 -8.47 29.88 20.28
CA ILE A 333 -9.74 30.56 20.59
C ILE A 333 -10.79 29.49 20.87
N GLN A 334 -11.22 29.37 22.13
CA GLN A 334 -12.25 28.42 22.54
C GLN A 334 -13.55 29.16 22.82
N LEU A 335 -14.63 28.67 22.21
CA LEU A 335 -15.99 29.10 22.49
C LEU A 335 -16.67 28.03 23.33
N THR A 336 -17.19 28.41 24.49
CA THR A 336 -17.99 27.52 25.34
C THR A 336 -19.36 28.14 25.57
N GLY A 337 -20.39 27.32 25.47
CA GLY A 337 -21.75 27.70 25.79
C GLY A 337 -22.40 26.60 26.60
N GLN A 338 -23.19 26.95 27.60
CA GLN A 338 -24.00 25.97 28.31
C GLN A 338 -25.34 26.56 28.71
N GLY A 339 -26.35 25.71 28.77
CA GLY A 339 -27.68 26.08 29.22
C GLY A 339 -28.37 24.90 29.88
N GLY A 340 -29.25 25.17 30.82
CA GLY A 340 -29.95 24.12 31.52
C GLY A 340 -30.66 24.60 32.76
N TYR A 341 -30.77 23.70 33.73
CA TYR A 341 -31.46 23.92 34.99
C TYR A 341 -30.55 23.58 36.17
N GLN A 342 -30.55 24.43 37.18
CA GLN A 342 -29.82 24.22 38.43
C GLN A 342 -30.68 24.61 39.63
N SER A 343 -30.70 23.74 40.65
CA SER A 343 -31.51 23.96 41.86
C SER A 343 -30.87 23.32 43.10
N SER A 344 -31.14 23.90 44.27
CA SER A 344 -30.80 23.30 45.57
C SER A 344 -31.78 22.22 46.02
N ALA A 345 -32.95 22.15 45.38
CA ALA A 345 -33.99 21.16 45.62
C ALA A 345 -34.36 20.45 44.31
N LEU A 346 -34.32 19.11 44.29
CA LEU A 346 -34.63 18.31 43.11
C LEU A 346 -36.06 18.57 42.60
N SER A 347 -37.02 18.79 43.50
CA SER A 347 -38.42 19.11 43.16
C SER A 347 -38.59 20.43 42.42
N ALA A 348 -37.64 21.36 42.58
CA ALA A 348 -37.67 22.66 41.92
C ALA A 348 -36.79 22.70 40.66
N LEU A 349 -36.13 21.60 40.28
CA LEU A 349 -35.12 21.60 39.23
C LEU A 349 -35.65 22.12 37.89
N PHE A 350 -36.80 21.64 37.42
CA PHE A 350 -37.37 22.03 36.12
C PHE A 350 -38.34 23.21 36.20
N MET A 351 -38.21 24.06 37.23
CA MET A 351 -39.00 25.29 37.32
C MET A 351 -38.38 26.41 36.47
N PRO A 352 -39.17 27.36 35.94
CA PRO A 352 -38.65 28.45 35.10
C PRO A 352 -37.53 29.27 35.76
N GLN A 353 -37.61 29.50 37.08
CA GLN A 353 -36.58 30.22 37.83
C GLN A 353 -35.27 29.46 38.01
N SER A 354 -35.24 28.16 37.74
CA SER A 354 -34.02 27.33 37.83
C SER A 354 -33.26 27.27 36.52
N ALA A 355 -33.79 27.87 35.45
CA ALA A 355 -33.13 27.94 34.15
C ALA A 355 -31.92 28.89 34.20
N PHE A 356 -30.82 28.48 33.56
CA PHE A 356 -29.62 29.29 33.41
C PHE A 356 -29.01 29.10 32.02
N PHE A 357 -28.21 30.08 31.60
CA PHE A 357 -27.29 29.93 30.47
C PHE A 357 -26.00 30.70 30.72
N SER A 358 -24.92 30.28 30.08
CA SER A 358 -23.67 31.03 29.99
C SER A 358 -23.05 30.86 28.61
N LEU A 359 -22.40 31.92 28.15
CA LEU A 359 -21.62 31.94 26.91
C LEU A 359 -20.27 32.59 27.26
N ALA A 360 -19.18 31.93 26.90
CA ALA A 360 -17.83 32.41 27.13
C ALA A 360 -16.95 32.17 25.91
N ALA A 361 -16.04 33.11 25.66
CA ALA A 361 -14.98 32.98 24.69
C ALA A 361 -13.65 33.17 25.42
N GLY A 362 -12.71 32.22 25.24
CA GLY A 362 -11.39 32.25 25.83
C GLY A 362 -10.31 32.28 24.76
N LEU A 363 -9.35 33.19 24.90
CA LEU A 363 -8.13 33.22 24.08
C LEU A 363 -6.97 32.77 24.95
N THR A 364 -6.27 31.71 24.55
CA THR A 364 -5.12 31.17 25.30
C THR A 364 -3.88 31.15 24.43
N GLN A 365 -2.81 31.80 24.90
CA GLN A 365 -1.49 31.76 24.27
C GLN A 365 -0.46 31.27 25.31
N PRO A 366 0.23 30.14 25.06
CA PRO A 366 1.40 29.77 25.84
C PRO A 366 2.50 30.83 25.68
N ILE A 367 2.95 31.42 26.79
CA ILE A 367 4.09 32.36 26.83
C ILE A 367 5.38 31.63 27.18
N PHE A 368 5.30 30.64 28.08
CA PHE A 368 6.41 29.80 28.49
C PHE A 368 5.92 28.36 28.69
N ASP A 369 6.52 27.41 28.00
CA ASP A 369 6.17 25.99 28.05
C ASP A 369 7.41 25.07 28.18
N ALA A 370 8.54 25.64 28.62
CA ALA A 370 9.84 24.99 28.70
C ALA A 370 10.32 24.37 27.37
N GLY A 371 9.91 24.93 26.22
CA GLY A 371 10.36 24.50 24.89
C GLY A 371 9.57 23.32 24.31
N ARG A 372 8.46 22.92 24.92
CA ARG A 372 7.66 21.76 24.50
C ARG A 372 7.09 21.92 23.08
N ILE A 373 6.55 23.08 22.72
CA ILE A 373 6.00 23.36 21.38
C ILE A 373 7.12 23.34 20.34
N GLN A 374 8.26 23.96 20.64
CA GLN A 374 9.44 23.93 19.77
C GLN A 374 9.92 22.50 19.53
N ALA A 375 10.08 21.70 20.59
CA ALA A 375 10.48 20.31 20.48
C ALA A 375 9.48 19.45 19.69
N ASN A 376 8.17 19.69 19.83
CA ASN A 376 7.15 18.99 19.05
C ASN A 376 7.18 19.38 17.56
N PHE A 377 7.41 20.66 17.25
CA PHE A 377 7.61 21.12 15.88
C PHE A 377 8.85 20.49 15.25
N ASP A 378 9.98 20.50 15.97
CA ASP A 378 11.23 19.91 15.50
C ASP A 378 11.11 18.39 15.29
N LEU A 379 10.40 17.67 16.18
CA LEU A 379 10.06 16.26 16.01
C LEU A 379 9.25 16.02 14.72
N THR A 380 8.20 16.79 14.52
CA THR A 380 7.30 16.62 13.37
C THR A 380 8.02 16.95 12.06
N LYS A 381 8.90 17.96 12.09
CA LYS A 381 9.76 18.32 10.96
C LYS A 381 10.78 17.20 10.65
N ALA A 382 11.42 16.63 11.67
CA ALA A 382 12.33 15.51 11.48
C ALA A 382 11.63 14.27 10.90
N GLN A 383 10.37 13.99 11.29
CA GLN A 383 9.57 12.92 10.70
C GLN A 383 9.23 13.18 9.22
N GLN A 384 8.94 14.43 8.86
CA GLN A 384 8.76 14.82 7.45
C GLN A 384 10.05 14.60 6.64
N ASP A 385 11.21 15.02 7.19
CA ASP A 385 12.51 14.85 6.55
C ASP A 385 12.89 13.37 6.38
N GLU A 386 12.57 12.52 7.35
CA GLU A 386 12.73 11.05 7.25
C GLU A 386 11.88 10.47 6.11
N LEU A 387 10.60 10.85 6.04
CA LEU A 387 9.69 10.38 4.99
C LEU A 387 10.08 10.92 3.62
N LEU A 388 10.67 12.11 3.55
CA LEU A 388 11.25 12.64 2.32
C LEU A 388 12.39 11.73 1.83
N GLN A 389 13.32 11.34 2.71
CA GLN A 389 14.40 10.43 2.30
C GLN A 389 13.88 9.03 1.94
N THR A 390 12.84 8.56 2.63
CA THR A 390 12.21 7.26 2.33
C THR A 390 11.54 7.30 0.96
N TYR A 391 10.76 8.34 0.67
CA TYR A 391 10.20 8.58 -0.67
C TYR A 391 11.30 8.61 -1.73
N ARG A 392 12.41 9.32 -1.45
CA ARG A 392 13.52 9.38 -2.39
C ARG A 392 14.14 8.03 -2.70
N LYS A 393 14.39 7.24 -1.66
CA LYS A 393 14.89 5.88 -1.78
C LYS A 393 13.93 5.02 -2.59
N THR A 394 12.62 5.09 -2.34
CA THR A 394 11.62 4.29 -3.07
C THR A 394 11.62 4.61 -4.56
N VAL A 395 11.72 5.88 -4.96
CA VAL A 395 11.82 6.28 -6.37
C VAL A 395 13.08 5.70 -7.04
N ILE A 396 14.25 5.86 -6.40
CA ILE A 396 15.52 5.34 -6.96
C ILE A 396 15.50 3.80 -7.03
N SER A 397 15.02 3.13 -5.98
CA SER A 397 14.86 1.68 -5.97
C SER A 397 13.91 1.22 -7.07
N ALA A 398 12.83 1.96 -7.35
CA ALA A 398 11.91 1.61 -8.41
C ALA A 398 12.56 1.63 -9.81
N PHE A 399 13.42 2.61 -10.10
CA PHE A 399 14.21 2.62 -11.34
C PHE A 399 15.16 1.42 -11.41
N SER A 400 15.85 1.12 -10.31
CA SER A 400 16.75 -0.03 -10.21
C SER A 400 16.02 -1.37 -10.40
N ASP A 401 14.80 -1.50 -9.89
CA ASP A 401 13.98 -2.71 -10.05
C ASP A 401 13.67 -2.97 -11.53
N VAL A 402 13.32 -1.93 -12.29
CA VAL A 402 13.00 -2.05 -13.72
C VAL A 402 14.27 -2.40 -14.52
N ASP A 403 15.38 -1.71 -14.30
CA ASP A 403 16.65 -2.02 -14.98
C ASP A 403 17.12 -3.45 -14.67
N THR A 404 16.97 -3.90 -13.42
CA THR A 404 17.30 -5.27 -13.01
C THR A 404 16.40 -6.29 -13.70
N ALA A 405 15.10 -6.02 -13.82
CA ALA A 405 14.16 -6.91 -14.49
C ALA A 405 14.42 -6.98 -16.01
N LEU A 406 14.75 -5.86 -16.66
CA LEU A 406 15.11 -5.80 -18.08
C LEU A 406 16.40 -6.60 -18.35
N ASP A 407 17.44 -6.44 -17.52
CA ASP A 407 18.65 -7.25 -17.66
C ASP A 407 18.36 -8.74 -17.40
N ALA A 408 17.56 -9.07 -16.39
CA ALA A 408 17.15 -10.44 -16.11
C ALA A 408 16.46 -11.09 -17.32
N ILE A 409 15.53 -10.39 -18.00
CA ILE A 409 14.89 -10.89 -19.22
C ILE A 409 15.92 -11.15 -20.32
N LYS A 410 16.87 -10.23 -20.53
CA LYS A 410 17.94 -10.38 -21.53
C LYS A 410 18.82 -11.60 -21.23
N GLN A 411 19.33 -11.71 -20.00
CA GLN A 411 20.25 -12.79 -19.61
C GLN A 411 19.55 -14.15 -19.59
N THR A 412 18.33 -14.23 -19.06
CA THR A 412 17.57 -15.50 -19.02
C THR A 412 17.16 -15.96 -20.41
N THR A 413 16.83 -15.04 -21.33
CA THR A 413 16.55 -15.38 -22.74
C THR A 413 17.77 -15.99 -23.41
N ASN A 414 18.95 -15.39 -23.21
CA ASN A 414 20.21 -15.93 -23.74
C ASN A 414 20.56 -17.29 -23.13
N ARG A 415 20.42 -17.43 -21.81
CA ARG A 415 20.66 -18.69 -21.10
C ARG A 415 19.73 -19.80 -21.61
N LEU A 416 18.44 -19.52 -21.75
CA LEU A 416 17.46 -20.50 -22.26
C LEU A 416 17.82 -20.96 -23.67
N ARG A 417 18.22 -20.03 -24.56
CA ARG A 417 18.68 -20.37 -25.92
C ARG A 417 19.90 -21.29 -25.90
N LEU A 418 20.91 -20.99 -25.09
CA LEU A 418 22.13 -21.80 -24.99
C LEU A 418 21.86 -23.18 -24.38
N GLN A 419 21.03 -23.26 -23.32
CA GLN A 419 20.68 -24.54 -22.69
C GLN A 419 19.91 -25.48 -23.64
N ARG A 420 19.09 -24.93 -24.54
CA ARG A 420 18.46 -25.73 -25.61
C ARG A 420 19.48 -26.37 -26.54
N ILE A 421 20.58 -25.67 -26.85
CA ILE A 421 21.69 -26.22 -27.65
C ILE A 421 22.38 -27.34 -26.88
N VAL A 422 22.68 -27.13 -25.59
CA VAL A 422 23.32 -28.14 -24.72
C VAL A 422 22.48 -29.42 -24.67
N VAL A 423 21.18 -29.33 -24.42
CA VAL A 423 20.30 -30.52 -24.41
C VAL A 423 20.27 -31.22 -25.76
N LYS A 424 20.22 -30.47 -26.88
CA LYS A 424 20.24 -31.05 -28.22
C LYS A 424 21.54 -31.82 -28.50
N SER A 425 22.69 -31.25 -28.14
CA SER A 425 23.99 -31.90 -28.33
C SER A 425 24.19 -33.09 -27.39
N SER A 426 23.84 -32.96 -26.11
CA SER A 426 23.96 -34.04 -25.13
C SER A 426 23.05 -35.22 -25.46
N ARG A 427 21.85 -34.96 -25.99
CA ARG A 427 20.93 -36.03 -26.43
C ARG A 427 21.54 -36.82 -27.59
N ARG A 428 22.08 -36.12 -28.59
CA ARG A 428 22.76 -36.77 -29.72
C ARG A 428 23.97 -37.59 -29.25
N ALA A 429 24.76 -37.08 -28.31
CA ALA A 429 25.90 -37.81 -27.77
C ALA A 429 25.49 -39.10 -27.04
N PHE A 430 24.43 -39.04 -26.23
CA PHE A 430 23.87 -40.20 -25.55
C PHE A 430 23.29 -41.25 -26.52
N GLU A 431 22.53 -40.81 -27.54
CA GLU A 431 21.99 -41.72 -28.56
C GLU A 431 23.09 -42.44 -29.37
N LEU A 432 24.21 -41.75 -29.63
CA LEU A 432 25.36 -42.34 -30.34
C LEU A 432 26.12 -43.31 -29.44
N SER A 433 26.37 -42.96 -28.18
CA SER A 433 27.08 -43.82 -27.23
C SER A 433 26.29 -45.09 -26.92
N GLU A 434 24.96 -44.98 -26.79
CA GLU A 434 24.07 -46.14 -26.60
C GLU A 434 24.14 -47.12 -27.79
N LYS A 435 24.11 -46.61 -29.03
CA LYS A 435 24.27 -47.44 -30.24
C LYS A 435 25.65 -48.11 -30.31
N GLN A 436 26.71 -47.39 -29.96
CA GLN A 436 28.06 -47.96 -29.94
C GLN A 436 28.22 -49.04 -28.86
N LEU A 437 27.59 -48.88 -27.69
CA LEU A 437 27.55 -49.91 -26.65
C LEU A 437 26.81 -51.17 -27.13
N GLN A 438 25.70 -51.02 -27.85
CA GLN A 438 24.98 -52.14 -28.46
C GLN A 438 25.82 -52.86 -29.52
N ALA A 439 26.62 -52.11 -30.30
CA ALA A 439 27.55 -52.67 -31.27
C ALA A 439 28.87 -53.21 -30.66
N GLY A 440 29.08 -53.02 -29.35
CA GLY A 440 30.31 -53.44 -28.66
C GLY A 440 31.54 -52.56 -28.92
N THR A 441 31.36 -51.37 -29.49
CA THR A 441 32.45 -50.46 -29.89
C THR A 441 32.70 -49.32 -28.91
N ALA A 442 31.87 -49.17 -27.87
CA ALA A 442 32.07 -48.20 -26.81
C ALA A 442 32.00 -48.85 -25.43
N ASP A 443 32.83 -48.33 -24.53
CA ASP A 443 32.84 -48.70 -23.11
C ASP A 443 31.61 -48.14 -22.38
N ILE A 444 31.12 -48.88 -21.38
CA ILE A 444 29.93 -48.51 -20.61
C ILE A 444 30.12 -47.19 -19.87
N VAL A 445 31.33 -46.92 -19.37
CA VAL A 445 31.68 -45.64 -18.73
C VAL A 445 31.39 -44.45 -19.65
N THR A 446 31.58 -44.60 -20.96
CA THR A 446 31.25 -43.56 -21.96
C THR A 446 29.75 -43.32 -22.04
N VAL A 447 28.94 -44.38 -21.99
CA VAL A 447 27.47 -44.26 -21.99
C VAL A 447 26.98 -43.64 -20.69
N LEU A 448 27.50 -44.07 -19.53
CA LEU A 448 27.14 -43.51 -18.24
C LEU A 448 27.47 -42.01 -18.16
N ASN A 449 28.64 -41.60 -18.65
CA ASN A 449 29.05 -40.20 -18.67
C ASN A 449 28.15 -39.34 -19.59
N THR A 450 27.85 -39.83 -20.80
CA THR A 450 26.95 -39.12 -21.73
C THR A 450 25.51 -39.08 -21.23
N GLN A 451 25.05 -40.13 -20.53
CA GLN A 451 23.76 -40.19 -19.86
C GLN A 451 23.65 -39.14 -18.74
N GLN A 452 24.60 -39.12 -17.80
CA GLN A 452 24.63 -38.16 -16.71
C GLN A 452 24.67 -36.71 -17.23
N THR A 453 25.44 -36.47 -18.30
CA THR A 453 25.53 -35.17 -18.96
C THR A 453 24.17 -34.74 -19.55
N LEU A 454 23.45 -35.65 -20.21
CA LEU A 454 22.11 -35.38 -20.74
C LEU A 454 21.12 -35.09 -19.60
N PHE A 455 21.08 -35.93 -18.57
CA PHE A 455 20.13 -35.77 -17.45
C PHE A 455 20.31 -34.42 -16.74
N THR A 456 21.56 -34.02 -16.51
CA THR A 456 21.89 -32.72 -15.92
C THR A 456 21.48 -31.56 -16.84
N ALA A 457 21.74 -31.68 -18.15
CA ALA A 457 21.37 -30.66 -19.13
C ALA A 457 19.85 -30.47 -19.21
N GLU A 458 19.07 -31.55 -19.20
CA GLU A 458 17.61 -31.48 -19.24
C GLU A 458 17.03 -30.81 -18.00
N ASP A 459 17.51 -31.13 -16.80
CA ASP A 459 17.07 -30.46 -15.56
C ASP A 459 17.41 -28.96 -15.60
N THR A 460 18.64 -28.63 -16.03
CA THR A 460 19.10 -27.23 -16.14
C THR A 460 18.28 -26.44 -17.16
N LEU A 461 17.80 -27.07 -18.24
CA LEU A 461 16.91 -26.45 -19.21
C LEU A 461 15.56 -26.08 -18.58
N GLN A 462 14.96 -26.97 -17.77
CA GLN A 462 13.69 -26.67 -17.09
C GLN A 462 13.85 -25.50 -16.12
N GLN A 463 14.94 -25.47 -15.35
CA GLN A 463 15.25 -24.35 -14.46
C GLN A 463 15.46 -23.04 -15.23
N ALA A 464 16.16 -23.07 -16.37
CA ALA A 464 16.36 -21.89 -17.21
C ALA A 464 15.05 -21.35 -17.78
N GLN A 465 14.10 -22.24 -18.12
CA GLN A 465 12.79 -21.85 -18.61
C GLN A 465 11.90 -21.22 -17.52
N LEU A 466 11.93 -21.76 -16.30
CA LEU A 466 11.28 -21.16 -15.15
C LEU A 466 11.83 -19.75 -14.87
N ALA A 467 13.16 -19.61 -14.79
CA ALA A 467 13.81 -18.32 -14.53
C ALA A 467 13.47 -17.27 -15.59
N TRP A 468 13.34 -17.69 -16.85
CA TRP A 468 12.92 -16.82 -17.95
C TRP A 468 11.49 -16.29 -17.74
N LEU A 469 10.53 -17.13 -17.37
CA LEU A 469 9.16 -16.68 -17.10
C LEU A 469 9.07 -15.79 -15.85
N GLN A 470 9.82 -16.13 -14.79
CA GLN A 470 9.90 -15.33 -13.58
C GLN A 470 10.47 -13.94 -13.84
N ALA A 471 11.44 -13.80 -14.75
CA ALA A 471 11.97 -12.49 -15.15
C ALA A 471 10.90 -11.57 -15.76
N TYR A 472 9.96 -12.11 -16.55
CA TYR A 472 8.81 -11.33 -17.04
C TYR A 472 7.85 -10.93 -15.92
N VAL A 473 7.56 -11.83 -14.98
CA VAL A 473 6.73 -11.51 -13.81
C VAL A 473 7.38 -10.40 -12.97
N SER A 474 8.70 -10.46 -12.76
CA SER A 474 9.46 -9.41 -12.07
C SER A 474 9.37 -8.07 -12.81
N LEU A 475 9.42 -8.06 -14.15
CA LEU A 475 9.24 -6.82 -14.91
C LEU A 475 7.84 -6.22 -14.71
N PHE A 476 6.77 -7.03 -14.79
CA PHE A 476 5.42 -6.53 -14.51
C PHE A 476 5.30 -5.98 -13.09
N SER A 477 5.89 -6.65 -12.10
CA SER A 477 5.94 -6.15 -10.72
C SER A 477 6.68 -4.81 -10.63
N ALA A 478 7.85 -4.70 -11.27
CA ALA A 478 8.68 -3.50 -11.23
C ALA A 478 8.04 -2.30 -11.93
N LEU A 479 7.20 -2.53 -12.93
CA LEU A 479 6.43 -1.49 -13.62
C LEU A 479 5.17 -1.04 -12.84
N GLY A 480 4.88 -1.65 -11.68
CA GLY A 480 3.67 -1.36 -10.90
C GLY A 480 2.45 -2.17 -11.30
N GLY A 481 2.63 -3.24 -12.10
CA GLY A 481 1.56 -4.05 -12.64
C GLY A 481 1.08 -3.54 -13.99
N GLY A 482 -0.23 -3.59 -14.20
CA GLY A 482 -0.85 -3.07 -15.40
C GLY A 482 -1.22 -1.60 -15.27
N TRP A 483 -1.13 -0.87 -16.38
CA TRP A 483 -1.42 0.55 -16.45
C TRP A 483 -2.82 0.77 -17.03
N GLU A 484 -3.53 1.76 -16.49
CA GLU A 484 -4.79 2.18 -17.10
C GLU A 484 -4.52 2.67 -18.54
N PRO A 485 -5.35 2.29 -19.52
CA PRO A 485 -5.21 2.79 -20.87
C PRO A 485 -5.27 4.32 -20.85
N LYS A 486 -4.26 4.99 -21.41
CA LYS A 486 -4.31 6.44 -21.62
C LYS A 486 -5.55 6.73 -22.47
N THR A 487 -6.58 7.30 -21.87
CA THR A 487 -7.69 7.89 -22.62
C THR A 487 -7.09 9.07 -23.38
N VAL A 488 -6.74 8.84 -24.65
CA VAL A 488 -6.39 9.92 -25.56
C VAL A 488 -7.67 10.71 -25.74
N LEU A 489 -7.80 11.81 -25.00
CA LEU A 489 -8.78 12.84 -25.30
C LEU A 489 -8.42 13.34 -26.70
N THR A 490 -9.09 12.79 -27.71
CA THR A 490 -9.10 13.39 -29.03
C THR A 490 -9.82 14.72 -28.85
N THR A 491 -9.06 15.79 -28.68
CA THR A 491 -9.53 17.15 -28.92
C THR A 491 -9.93 17.19 -30.39
N THR A 492 -11.16 16.79 -30.66
CA THR A 492 -11.86 17.18 -31.88
C THR A 492 -12.08 18.67 -31.73
N GLU A 493 -11.12 19.41 -32.27
CA GLU A 493 -11.26 20.84 -32.55
C GLU A 493 -12.58 21.02 -33.32
N PRO A 494 -13.57 21.75 -32.78
CA PRO A 494 -14.79 22.00 -33.53
C PRO A 494 -14.39 22.88 -34.71
N ALA A 495 -14.55 22.32 -35.91
CA ALA A 495 -14.42 23.06 -37.15
C ALA A 495 -15.23 24.35 -37.04
N HIS A 496 -14.54 25.48 -37.16
CA HIS A 496 -15.14 26.80 -37.26
C HIS A 496 -16.26 26.77 -38.31
N ALA A 497 -17.48 27.00 -37.85
CA ALA A 497 -18.57 27.51 -38.65
C ALA A 497 -19.02 28.82 -38.00
N LEU A 498 -18.46 29.92 -38.48
CA LEU A 498 -19.14 31.12 -38.98
C LEU A 498 -18.11 32.17 -39.38
#